data_AF-A0A947WCN7-F1
#
_entry.id   AF-A0A947WCN7-F1
#
_cell.length_a   1.000
_cell.length_b   1.000
_cell.length_c   1.000
_cell.angle_alpha   90.00
_cell.angle_beta   90.00
_cell.angle_gamma   90.00
#
_symmetry.space_group_name_H-M   'P 1'
#
loop_
_entity.id
_entity.type
_entity.pdbx_description
1 polymer ?
#
loop_
_entity_poly.entity_id
_entity_poly.type
_entity_poly.pdbx_seq_one_letter_code
_entity_poly.pdbx_strand_id
1 'polypeptide(L)'
;TPVSSTTIAQAKNWVSTIDAGGGTNIEDALLLGFSLFEDNGRPQFLVFLTDGEPTVGEQDPVNIAAHASAANATGARLFAFGVGNNVNTVLLDQLAQENRGTTTYVLPGENLEVSVSSFYRKIASPVLADITLAIEGIDVFDIHPVDFPDIFRGTQLLILGRYRGEGDAQITLSGNSVGSPTSYVTNLPFPSASLEDTFLPRLWAGRKISYLLNQIRLYGESDELVDSIIALSRRYGIITPYTSFLVDADGASDEEAADAVRQTTAAPAIGATAVAGSSSLKALSEAETVQSGVEGVRIIEDRTYFYREGAWVDSEYRDQETIDIAVYSHAYFELTRLVEWIGPHLSIGEKAIIRVGELFLRIDEEGEEELSAELVALLSI
;
A
#
# COMPACT_ATOMS: atom_id res chain seq x y z
N THR A 1 6.40 -37.43 3.95
CA THR A 1 7.48 -38.23 4.58
C THR A 1 7.83 -37.68 5.95
N PRO A 2 7.95 -38.50 7.01
CA PRO A 2 8.37 -38.03 8.33
C PRO A 2 9.78 -37.41 8.29
N VAL A 3 9.99 -36.28 8.97
CA VAL A 3 11.30 -35.64 9.07
C VAL A 3 12.15 -36.39 10.09
N SER A 4 13.17 -37.10 9.62
CA SER A 4 14.15 -37.85 10.42
C SER A 4 15.58 -37.44 10.05
N SER A 5 16.57 -37.78 10.88
CA SER A 5 17.99 -37.55 10.56
C SER A 5 18.41 -38.22 9.25
N THR A 6 17.88 -39.42 8.97
CA THR A 6 18.13 -40.16 7.74
C THR A 6 17.55 -39.45 6.52
N THR A 7 16.28 -39.03 6.56
CA THR A 7 15.64 -38.34 5.43
C THR A 7 16.26 -36.97 5.17
N ILE A 8 16.72 -36.27 6.21
CA ILE A 8 17.49 -35.02 6.08
C ILE A 8 18.83 -35.28 5.37
N ALA A 9 19.57 -36.32 5.76
CA ALA A 9 20.84 -36.67 5.12
C ALA A 9 20.66 -37.05 3.64
N GLN A 10 19.61 -37.81 3.33
CA GLN A 10 19.24 -38.17 1.96
C GLN A 10 18.89 -36.93 1.13
N ALA A 11 18.08 -36.02 1.66
CA ALA A 11 17.73 -34.77 0.98
C ALA A 11 18.96 -33.89 0.72
N LYS A 12 19.85 -33.73 1.71
CA LYS A 12 21.11 -32.99 1.53
C LYS A 12 22.00 -33.59 0.44
N ASN A 13 22.12 -34.91 0.41
CA ASN A 13 22.90 -35.60 -0.62
C ASN A 13 22.28 -35.37 -2.00
N TRP A 14 20.96 -35.52 -2.13
CA TRP A 14 20.26 -35.24 -3.39
C TRP A 14 20.47 -33.80 -3.85
N VAL A 15 20.34 -32.81 -2.96
CA VAL A 15 20.60 -31.39 -3.28
C VAL A 15 22.03 -31.19 -3.79
N SER A 16 23.02 -31.88 -3.21
CA SER A 16 24.43 -31.77 -3.67
C SER A 16 24.71 -32.37 -5.04
N THR A 17 23.73 -33.12 -5.59
CA THR A 17 23.82 -33.75 -6.92
C THR A 17 23.00 -33.04 -7.99
N ILE A 18 22.36 -31.91 -7.67
CA ILE A 18 21.57 -31.16 -8.64
C ILE A 18 22.52 -30.41 -9.58
N ASP A 19 22.42 -30.70 -10.88
CA ASP A 19 23.13 -30.03 -11.96
C ASP A 19 22.15 -29.24 -12.84
N ALA A 20 22.61 -28.12 -13.40
CA ALA A 20 21.79 -27.28 -14.27
C ALA A 20 21.58 -27.92 -15.66
N GLY A 21 20.31 -28.07 -16.08
CA GLY A 21 19.92 -28.70 -17.34
C GLY A 21 19.80 -27.78 -18.56
N GLY A 22 20.03 -26.47 -18.38
CA GLY A 22 20.11 -25.48 -19.48
C GLY A 22 18.80 -24.79 -19.88
N GLY A 23 17.67 -25.04 -19.20
CA GLY A 23 16.41 -24.34 -19.41
C GLY A 23 15.58 -24.23 -18.13
N THR A 24 14.51 -23.44 -18.17
CA THR A 24 13.69 -23.08 -17.01
C THR A 24 12.23 -23.36 -17.32
N ASN A 25 11.68 -24.45 -16.78
CA ASN A 25 10.27 -24.79 -16.90
C ASN A 25 9.57 -24.48 -15.57
N ILE A 26 9.03 -23.27 -15.45
CA ILE A 26 8.43 -22.78 -14.20
C ILE A 26 7.09 -23.47 -13.94
N GLU A 27 6.25 -23.63 -14.98
CA GLU A 27 4.93 -24.24 -14.85
C GLU A 27 5.02 -25.66 -14.28
N ASP A 28 5.79 -26.56 -14.91
CA ASP A 28 5.89 -27.94 -14.46
C ASP A 28 6.46 -28.04 -13.04
N ALA A 29 7.41 -27.17 -12.67
CA ALA A 29 7.97 -27.12 -11.33
C ALA A 29 6.91 -26.73 -10.28
N LEU A 30 6.07 -25.75 -10.59
CA LEU A 30 4.97 -25.31 -9.72
C LEU A 30 3.88 -26.38 -9.61
N LEU A 31 3.44 -26.94 -10.73
CA LEU A 31 2.42 -28.00 -10.75
C LEU A 31 2.89 -29.23 -9.97
N LEU A 32 4.15 -29.65 -10.18
CA LEU A 32 4.75 -30.73 -9.41
C LEU A 32 4.79 -30.37 -7.92
N GLY A 33 5.26 -29.18 -7.57
CA GLY A 33 5.33 -28.70 -6.18
C GLY A 33 3.99 -28.76 -5.47
N PHE A 34 2.92 -28.25 -6.09
CA PHE A 34 1.57 -28.31 -5.52
C PHE A 34 1.02 -29.73 -5.44
N SER A 35 1.31 -30.59 -6.42
CA SER A 35 0.86 -31.99 -6.41
C SER A 35 1.42 -32.83 -5.24
N LEU A 36 2.51 -32.38 -4.61
CA LEU A 36 3.13 -33.04 -3.47
C LEU A 36 2.43 -32.73 -2.13
N PHE A 37 1.53 -31.76 -2.09
CA PHE A 37 0.78 -31.43 -0.88
C PHE A 37 -0.40 -32.36 -0.67
N GLU A 38 -0.63 -32.73 0.59
CA GLU A 38 -1.77 -33.52 1.03
C GLU A 38 -2.50 -32.76 2.13
N ASP A 39 -3.82 -32.60 2.06
CA ASP A 39 -4.57 -31.96 3.13
C ASP A 39 -4.43 -32.78 4.43
N ASN A 40 -3.80 -32.16 5.42
CA ASN A 40 -3.55 -32.75 6.73
C ASN A 40 -3.82 -31.76 7.87
N GLY A 41 -4.57 -30.69 7.60
CA GLY A 41 -4.93 -29.65 8.57
C GLY A 41 -3.77 -28.81 9.09
N ARG A 42 -2.59 -28.87 8.45
CA ARG A 42 -1.44 -28.02 8.79
C ARG A 42 -1.24 -26.95 7.72
N PRO A 43 -0.75 -25.75 8.08
CA PRO A 43 -0.28 -24.79 7.11
C PRO A 43 0.79 -25.40 6.19
N GLN A 44 0.64 -25.17 4.90
CA GLN A 44 1.53 -25.65 3.86
C GLN A 44 2.17 -24.47 3.13
N PHE A 45 3.45 -24.63 2.81
CA PHE A 45 4.27 -23.57 2.25
C PHE A 45 5.02 -24.11 1.04
N LEU A 46 4.76 -23.52 -0.13
CA LEU A 46 5.58 -23.71 -1.32
C LEU A 46 6.61 -22.59 -1.36
N VAL A 47 7.90 -22.94 -1.36
CA VAL A 47 8.98 -21.96 -1.54
C VAL A 47 9.49 -22.12 -2.96
N PHE A 48 9.27 -21.10 -3.78
CA PHE A 48 9.71 -21.06 -5.17
C PHE A 48 10.90 -20.12 -5.31
N LEU A 49 11.96 -20.56 -6.00
CA LEU A 49 13.16 -19.77 -6.23
C LEU A 49 13.49 -19.80 -7.72
N THR A 50 13.78 -18.64 -8.31
CA THR A 50 14.25 -18.53 -9.69
C THR A 50 15.23 -17.36 -9.85
N ASP A 51 16.20 -17.52 -10.74
CA ASP A 51 17.10 -16.46 -11.22
C ASP A 51 16.82 -16.06 -12.68
N GLY A 52 15.78 -16.64 -13.28
CA GLY A 52 15.50 -16.56 -14.71
C GLY A 52 14.01 -16.57 -15.06
N GLU A 53 13.77 -16.29 -16.33
CA GLU A 53 12.46 -16.36 -16.97
C GLU A 53 12.10 -17.80 -17.39
N PRO A 54 10.80 -18.12 -17.58
CA PRO A 54 10.40 -19.38 -18.19
C PRO A 54 10.92 -19.44 -19.63
N THR A 55 11.61 -20.51 -19.98
CA THR A 55 12.21 -20.75 -21.32
C THR A 55 11.81 -22.08 -21.93
N VAL A 56 11.10 -22.92 -21.19
CA VAL A 56 10.64 -24.25 -21.61
C VAL A 56 9.21 -24.44 -21.08
N GLY A 57 8.33 -25.06 -21.88
CA GLY A 57 6.92 -25.25 -21.52
C GLY A 57 6.07 -24.01 -21.83
N GLU A 58 5.04 -23.78 -21.01
CA GLU A 58 4.31 -22.51 -21.00
C GLU A 58 5.24 -21.38 -20.54
N GLN A 59 5.18 -20.25 -21.25
CA GLN A 59 6.04 -19.08 -21.03
C GLN A 59 5.22 -17.82 -20.77
N ASP A 60 3.91 -17.85 -21.02
CA ASP A 60 3.03 -16.74 -20.72
C ASP A 60 2.83 -16.62 -19.19
N PRO A 61 3.21 -15.49 -18.58
CA PRO A 61 3.20 -15.36 -17.13
C PRO A 61 1.78 -15.43 -16.53
N VAL A 62 0.77 -14.96 -17.26
CA VAL A 62 -0.63 -14.95 -16.80
C VAL A 62 -1.16 -16.38 -16.78
N ASN A 63 -0.89 -17.17 -17.83
CA ASN A 63 -1.27 -18.58 -17.88
C ASN A 63 -0.58 -19.39 -16.78
N ILE A 64 0.74 -19.21 -16.59
CA ILE A 64 1.50 -19.92 -15.56
C ILE A 64 0.90 -19.65 -14.17
N ALA A 65 0.63 -18.38 -13.85
CA ALA A 65 0.05 -18.01 -12.56
C ALA A 65 -1.34 -18.63 -12.36
N ALA A 66 -2.21 -18.52 -13.37
CA ALA A 66 -3.55 -19.08 -13.33
C ALA A 66 -3.55 -20.62 -13.16
N HIS A 67 -2.70 -21.34 -13.89
CA HIS A 67 -2.56 -22.79 -13.78
C HIS A 67 -1.98 -23.19 -12.41
N ALA A 68 -1.00 -22.46 -11.91
CA ALA A 68 -0.43 -22.69 -10.58
C ALA A 68 -1.47 -22.48 -9.46
N SER A 69 -2.26 -21.40 -9.54
CA SER A 69 -3.36 -21.14 -8.61
C SER A 69 -4.42 -22.25 -8.67
N ALA A 70 -4.80 -22.70 -9.87
CA ALA A 70 -5.74 -23.80 -10.05
C ALA A 70 -5.22 -25.14 -9.49
N ALA A 71 -3.90 -25.37 -9.53
CA ALA A 71 -3.27 -26.56 -8.97
C ALA A 71 -3.17 -26.55 -7.44
N ASN A 72 -3.30 -25.38 -6.80
CA ASN A 72 -3.20 -25.22 -5.36
C ASN A 72 -4.47 -25.66 -4.60
N ALA A 73 -4.78 -26.95 -4.66
CA ALA A 73 -5.99 -27.51 -4.08
C ALA A 73 -6.04 -27.48 -2.55
N THR A 74 -4.90 -27.33 -1.87
CA THR A 74 -4.79 -27.37 -0.41
C THR A 74 -4.74 -25.99 0.24
N GLY A 75 -4.73 -24.91 -0.55
CA GLY A 75 -4.56 -23.55 -0.04
C GLY A 75 -3.16 -23.31 0.55
N ALA A 76 -2.14 -23.98 0.01
CA ALA A 76 -0.75 -23.76 0.38
C ALA A 76 -0.32 -22.33 0.03
N ARG A 77 0.55 -21.74 0.86
CA ARG A 77 1.05 -20.38 0.61
C ARG A 77 2.30 -20.43 -0.26
N LEU A 78 2.33 -19.65 -1.34
CA LEU A 78 3.48 -19.60 -2.24
C LEU A 78 4.38 -18.40 -1.94
N PHE A 79 5.60 -18.67 -1.52
CA PHE A 79 6.63 -17.65 -1.32
C PHE A 79 7.66 -17.70 -2.43
N ALA A 80 7.71 -16.65 -3.24
CA ALA A 80 8.59 -16.55 -4.40
C ALA A 80 9.87 -15.79 -4.05
N PHE A 81 11.02 -16.27 -4.54
CA PHE A 81 12.30 -15.59 -4.48
C PHE A 81 12.82 -15.36 -5.89
N GLY A 82 12.91 -14.10 -6.30
CA GLY A 82 13.56 -13.69 -7.54
C GLY A 82 15.00 -13.30 -7.26
N VAL A 83 15.98 -13.99 -7.87
CA VAL A 83 17.40 -13.74 -7.67
C VAL A 83 18.00 -13.00 -8.87
N GLY A 84 18.55 -11.82 -8.63
CA GLY A 84 19.05 -10.95 -9.68
C GLY A 84 17.94 -10.22 -10.43
N ASN A 85 18.26 -9.77 -11.65
CA ASN A 85 17.39 -8.89 -12.45
C ASN A 85 16.74 -9.59 -13.65
N ASN A 86 17.07 -10.85 -13.91
CA ASN A 86 16.59 -11.60 -15.08
C ASN A 86 15.32 -12.40 -14.76
N VAL A 87 14.51 -11.90 -13.83
CA VAL A 87 13.27 -12.54 -13.40
C VAL A 87 12.07 -11.75 -13.91
N ASN A 88 10.97 -12.44 -14.19
CA ASN A 88 9.71 -11.81 -14.53
C ASN A 88 8.97 -11.44 -13.24
N THR A 89 8.97 -10.16 -12.89
CA THR A 89 8.40 -9.67 -11.63
C THR A 89 6.88 -9.76 -11.58
N VAL A 90 6.21 -9.59 -12.73
CA VAL A 90 4.75 -9.75 -12.84
C VAL A 90 4.37 -11.19 -12.51
N LEU A 91 5.05 -12.17 -13.10
CA LEU A 91 4.82 -13.58 -12.82
C LEU A 91 5.00 -13.91 -11.33
N LEU A 92 6.12 -13.53 -10.73
CA LEU A 92 6.42 -13.88 -9.33
C LEU A 92 5.43 -13.24 -8.36
N ASP A 93 5.09 -11.97 -8.58
CA ASP A 93 4.16 -11.24 -7.74
C ASP A 93 2.72 -11.76 -7.90
N GLN A 94 2.32 -12.13 -9.12
CA GLN A 94 1.02 -12.75 -9.38
C GLN A 94 0.92 -14.14 -8.72
N LEU A 95 1.96 -14.98 -8.85
CA LEU A 95 2.04 -16.28 -8.17
C LEU A 95 1.90 -16.13 -6.66
N ALA A 96 2.58 -15.16 -6.06
CA ALA A 96 2.49 -14.90 -4.63
C ALA A 96 1.10 -14.38 -4.23
N GLN A 97 0.54 -13.42 -4.96
CA GLN A 97 -0.76 -12.83 -4.67
C GLN A 97 -1.89 -13.87 -4.77
N GLU A 98 -1.94 -14.64 -5.85
CA GLU A 98 -2.99 -15.63 -6.10
C GLU A 98 -2.91 -16.86 -5.18
N ASN A 99 -1.78 -17.01 -4.47
CA ASN A 99 -1.54 -18.12 -3.55
C ASN A 99 -1.15 -17.64 -2.15
N ARG A 100 -1.67 -16.48 -1.70
CA ARG A 100 -1.59 -15.99 -0.31
C ARG A 100 -0.17 -15.93 0.28
N GLY A 101 0.83 -15.62 -0.53
CA GLY A 101 2.21 -15.49 -0.07
C GLY A 101 2.82 -14.15 -0.42
N THR A 102 4.15 -14.10 -0.50
CA THR A 102 4.89 -12.87 -0.83
C THR A 102 6.10 -13.17 -1.68
N THR A 103 6.50 -12.20 -2.50
CA THR A 103 7.75 -12.23 -3.26
C THR A 103 8.87 -11.53 -2.50
N THR A 104 10.07 -12.08 -2.58
CA THR A 104 11.31 -11.43 -2.14
C THR A 104 12.28 -11.37 -3.30
N TYR A 105 12.75 -10.17 -3.64
CA TYR A 105 13.80 -9.99 -4.63
C TYR A 105 15.15 -9.89 -3.93
N VAL A 106 16.14 -10.62 -4.43
CA VAL A 106 17.52 -10.58 -3.96
C VAL A 106 18.35 -9.94 -5.06
N LEU A 107 18.78 -8.71 -4.84
CA LEU A 107 19.50 -7.91 -5.83
C LEU A 107 20.92 -8.44 -6.07
N PRO A 108 21.52 -8.16 -7.25
CA PRO A 108 22.93 -8.50 -7.48
C PRO A 108 23.84 -7.93 -6.38
N GLY A 109 24.59 -8.80 -5.71
CA GLY A 109 25.48 -8.44 -4.60
C GLY A 109 24.87 -8.60 -3.21
N GLU A 110 23.55 -8.81 -3.10
CA GLU A 110 22.92 -9.22 -1.84
C GLU A 110 23.13 -10.70 -1.55
N ASN A 111 23.05 -11.08 -0.28
CA ASN A 111 23.23 -12.46 0.14
C ASN A 111 21.87 -13.19 0.21
N LEU A 112 21.66 -14.14 -0.71
CA LEU A 112 20.47 -15.01 -0.77
C LEU A 112 20.26 -15.82 0.52
N GLU A 113 21.32 -16.31 1.15
CA GLU A 113 21.27 -17.14 2.37
C GLU A 113 20.70 -16.32 3.54
N VAL A 114 21.00 -15.03 3.61
CA VAL A 114 20.41 -14.12 4.60
C VAL A 114 18.91 -14.00 4.38
N SER A 115 18.48 -13.74 3.15
CA SER A 115 17.06 -13.60 2.79
C SER A 115 16.27 -14.89 3.06
N VAL A 116 16.76 -16.04 2.59
CA VAL A 116 16.12 -17.34 2.77
C VAL A 116 16.12 -17.75 4.25
N SER A 117 17.22 -17.56 4.99
CA SER A 117 17.26 -17.90 6.42
C SER A 117 16.33 -17.01 7.26
N SER A 118 16.23 -15.72 6.91
CA SER A 118 15.27 -14.79 7.53
C SER A 118 13.83 -15.24 7.31
N PHE A 119 13.51 -15.63 6.09
CA PHE A 119 12.22 -16.19 5.75
C PHE A 119 11.89 -17.46 6.55
N TYR A 120 12.79 -18.46 6.58
CA TYR A 120 12.57 -19.68 7.35
C TYR A 120 12.36 -19.42 8.84
N ARG A 121 13.07 -18.45 9.43
CA ARG A 121 12.84 -18.04 10.83
C ARG A 121 11.43 -17.47 11.04
N LYS A 122 10.92 -16.69 10.08
CA LYS A 122 9.56 -16.14 10.13
C LYS A 122 8.52 -17.26 10.02
N ILE A 123 8.59 -18.10 8.98
CA ILE A 123 7.56 -19.12 8.73
C ILE A 123 7.59 -20.34 9.66
N ALA A 124 8.69 -20.55 10.40
CA ALA A 124 8.81 -21.67 11.34
C ALA A 124 7.83 -21.60 12.52
N SER A 125 7.14 -20.49 12.73
CA SER A 125 6.18 -20.31 13.83
C SER A 125 5.01 -19.42 13.42
N PRO A 126 4.04 -19.95 12.64
CA PRO A 126 2.77 -19.25 12.42
C PRO A 126 2.04 -19.15 13.76
N VAL A 127 1.65 -17.92 14.12
CA VAL A 127 0.92 -17.60 15.36
C VAL A 127 -0.58 -17.64 15.11
N LEU A 128 -1.03 -17.04 14.01
CA LEU A 128 -2.43 -17.00 13.61
C LEU A 128 -2.53 -17.06 12.08
N ALA A 129 -3.26 -18.04 11.57
CA ALA A 129 -3.52 -18.26 10.15
C ALA A 129 -4.99 -17.99 9.80
N ASP A 130 -5.29 -17.84 8.50
CA ASP A 130 -6.66 -17.71 7.99
C ASP A 130 -7.45 -16.61 8.70
N ILE A 131 -6.81 -15.44 8.77
CA ILE A 131 -7.27 -14.32 9.57
C ILE A 131 -8.56 -13.74 9.00
N THR A 132 -9.49 -13.44 9.88
CA THR A 132 -10.72 -12.69 9.59
C THR A 132 -10.88 -11.57 10.62
N LEU A 133 -11.43 -10.45 10.16
CA LEU A 133 -11.68 -9.26 10.98
C LEU A 133 -13.16 -8.92 10.90
N ALA A 134 -13.82 -8.81 12.05
CA ALA A 134 -15.17 -8.28 12.17
C ALA A 134 -15.15 -7.04 13.06
N ILE A 135 -15.83 -5.98 12.63
CA ILE A 135 -16.01 -4.75 13.40
C ILE A 135 -17.50 -4.46 13.47
N GLU A 136 -18.06 -4.46 14.68
CA GLU A 136 -19.49 -4.32 14.94
C GLU A 136 -19.76 -3.02 15.70
N GLY A 137 -20.79 -2.28 15.28
CA GLY A 137 -21.18 -1.00 15.90
C GLY A 137 -20.80 0.23 15.09
N ILE A 138 -19.99 0.10 14.04
CA ILE A 138 -19.62 1.20 13.15
C ILE A 138 -19.46 0.72 11.69
N ASP A 139 -19.75 1.61 10.73
CA ASP A 139 -19.60 1.32 9.30
C ASP A 139 -18.13 1.47 8.89
N VAL A 140 -17.42 0.36 8.68
CA VAL A 140 -16.02 0.33 8.24
C VAL A 140 -15.92 -0.10 6.78
N PHE A 141 -15.10 0.60 6.01
CA PHE A 141 -14.90 0.38 4.57
C PHE A 141 -13.45 0.67 4.17
N ASP A 142 -13.08 0.30 2.94
CA ASP A 142 -11.76 0.60 2.36
C ASP A 142 -10.57 0.05 3.18
N ILE A 143 -10.73 -1.20 3.66
CA ILE A 143 -9.77 -1.89 4.52
C ILE A 143 -8.61 -2.45 3.69
N HIS A 144 -7.38 -2.24 4.17
CA HIS A 144 -6.16 -2.79 3.62
C HIS A 144 -5.28 -3.46 4.69
N PRO A 145 -4.59 -4.58 4.35
CA PRO A 145 -4.62 -5.25 3.04
C PRO A 145 -5.98 -5.94 2.79
N VAL A 146 -6.34 -6.12 1.50
CA VAL A 146 -7.60 -6.77 1.10
C VAL A 146 -7.60 -8.24 1.50
N ASP A 147 -6.47 -8.90 1.27
CA ASP A 147 -6.20 -10.26 1.75
C ASP A 147 -5.32 -10.20 3.00
N PHE A 148 -5.80 -10.76 4.11
CA PHE A 148 -5.02 -10.78 5.34
C PHE A 148 -3.93 -11.86 5.29
N PRO A 149 -2.64 -11.49 5.45
CA PRO A 149 -1.57 -12.46 5.57
C PRO A 149 -1.63 -13.13 6.94
N ASP A 150 -0.98 -14.29 7.08
CA ASP A 150 -0.82 -14.88 8.39
C ASP A 150 0.13 -14.06 9.27
N ILE A 151 -0.09 -14.16 10.58
CA ILE A 151 0.81 -13.59 11.57
C ILE A 151 1.82 -14.65 11.98
N PHE A 152 3.09 -14.29 11.84
CA PHE A 152 4.22 -15.11 12.26
C PHE A 152 4.84 -14.55 13.54
N ARG A 153 5.59 -15.39 14.26
CA ARG A 153 6.28 -14.95 15.48
C ARG A 153 7.24 -13.80 15.15
N GLY A 154 7.07 -12.67 15.84
CA GLY A 154 7.92 -11.49 15.69
C GLY A 154 7.55 -10.60 14.49
N THR A 155 6.40 -10.85 13.84
CA THR A 155 5.82 -9.94 12.84
C THR A 155 4.59 -9.24 13.39
N GLN A 156 4.16 -8.19 12.70
CA GLN A 156 2.94 -7.45 13.00
C GLN A 156 2.05 -7.43 11.75
N LEU A 157 0.73 -7.55 11.94
CA LEU A 157 -0.26 -7.25 10.93
C LEU A 157 -0.81 -5.84 11.20
N LEU A 158 -0.54 -4.92 10.28
CA LEU A 158 -1.13 -3.58 10.29
C LEU A 158 -2.33 -3.54 9.33
N ILE A 159 -3.51 -3.29 9.90
CA ILE A 159 -4.77 -3.16 9.17
C ILE A 159 -5.19 -1.69 9.24
N LEU A 160 -5.44 -1.10 8.09
CA LEU A 160 -5.86 0.30 7.95
C LEU A 160 -7.19 0.32 7.23
N GLY A 161 -8.10 1.17 7.65
CA GLY A 161 -9.42 1.30 7.03
C GLY A 161 -10.03 2.65 7.34
N ARG A 162 -11.19 2.89 6.76
CA ARG A 162 -11.98 4.11 6.94
C ARG A 162 -13.30 3.75 7.59
N TYR A 163 -13.90 4.68 8.31
CA TYR A 163 -15.21 4.46 8.94
C TYR A 163 -16.13 5.67 8.79
N ARG A 164 -17.43 5.43 9.00
CA ARG A 164 -18.46 6.47 9.12
C ARG A 164 -19.19 6.34 10.45
N GLY A 165 -19.52 7.48 11.04
CA GLY A 165 -20.16 7.57 12.35
C GLY A 165 -19.14 7.69 13.48
N GLU A 166 -19.64 7.63 14.70
CA GLU A 166 -18.86 7.70 15.94
C GLU A 166 -19.48 6.76 16.99
N GLY A 167 -18.68 6.36 17.98
CA GLY A 167 -19.12 5.51 19.09
C GLY A 167 -18.16 4.39 19.41
N ASP A 168 -18.54 3.51 20.33
CA ASP A 168 -17.75 2.32 20.64
C ASP A 168 -18.07 1.19 19.65
N ALA A 169 -17.04 0.56 19.11
CA ALA A 169 -17.18 -0.62 18.26
C ALA A 169 -16.44 -1.82 18.84
N GLN A 170 -17.04 -3.00 18.70
CA GLN A 170 -16.40 -4.27 19.03
C GLN A 170 -15.60 -4.75 17.83
N ILE A 171 -14.32 -5.04 18.06
CA ILE A 171 -13.39 -5.58 17.08
C ILE A 171 -13.10 -7.03 17.46
N THR A 172 -13.39 -7.94 16.54
CA THR A 172 -13.12 -9.36 16.66
C THR A 172 -12.13 -9.80 15.58
N LEU A 173 -10.95 -10.24 16.01
CA LEU A 173 -9.94 -10.86 15.15
C LEU A 173 -9.96 -12.37 15.36
N SER A 174 -10.26 -13.14 14.31
CA SER A 174 -10.36 -14.60 14.36
C SER A 174 -9.38 -15.26 13.41
N GLY A 175 -8.97 -16.49 13.71
CA GLY A 175 -8.10 -17.29 12.84
C GLY A 175 -7.73 -18.63 13.48
N ASN A 176 -6.79 -19.34 12.87
CA ASN A 176 -6.31 -20.66 13.30
C ASN A 176 -4.94 -20.56 13.97
N SER A 177 -4.86 -20.90 15.25
CA SER A 177 -3.59 -21.00 16.00
C SER A 177 -3.28 -22.46 16.29
N VAL A 178 -2.17 -22.97 15.74
CA VAL A 178 -1.72 -24.38 15.93
C VAL A 178 -2.84 -25.40 15.66
N GLY A 179 -3.62 -25.17 14.60
CA GLY A 179 -4.74 -26.04 14.19
C GLY A 179 -6.02 -25.91 15.03
N SER A 180 -6.10 -24.92 15.92
CA SER A 180 -7.29 -24.62 16.73
C SER A 180 -7.85 -23.24 16.39
N PRO A 181 -9.17 -23.10 16.12
CA PRO A 181 -9.81 -21.80 15.99
C PRO A 181 -9.60 -20.96 17.25
N THR A 182 -9.18 -19.71 17.05
CA THR A 182 -8.88 -18.74 18.12
C THR A 182 -9.53 -17.41 17.75
N SER A 183 -9.97 -16.64 18.75
CA SER A 183 -10.53 -15.31 18.54
C SER A 183 -10.11 -14.35 19.65
N TYR A 184 -9.85 -13.12 19.27
CA TYR A 184 -9.49 -12.01 20.15
C TYR A 184 -10.54 -10.92 19.98
N VAL A 185 -11.10 -10.46 21.10
CA VAL A 185 -12.17 -9.45 21.10
C VAL A 185 -11.72 -8.26 21.93
N THR A 186 -11.90 -7.07 21.39
CA THR A 186 -11.68 -5.80 22.11
C THR A 186 -12.74 -4.79 21.73
N ASN A 187 -13.03 -3.84 22.62
CA ASN A 187 -13.88 -2.70 22.31
C ASN A 187 -13.01 -1.46 22.24
N LEU A 188 -13.15 -0.64 21.20
CA LEU A 188 -12.41 0.61 21.03
C LEU A 188 -13.38 1.77 20.72
N PRO A 189 -13.08 2.99 21.18
CA PRO A 189 -13.82 4.18 20.79
C PRO A 189 -13.42 4.61 19.37
N PHE A 190 -14.41 5.02 18.59
CA PHE A 190 -14.26 5.63 17.26
C PHE A 190 -14.82 7.05 17.35
N PRO A 191 -13.96 8.07 17.51
CA PRO A 191 -14.40 9.45 17.64
C PRO A 191 -14.88 10.01 16.29
N SER A 192 -15.68 11.08 16.29
CA SER A 192 -16.00 11.81 15.06
C SER A 192 -14.79 12.53 14.45
N ALA A 193 -13.85 12.97 15.28
CA ALA A 193 -12.58 13.56 14.88
C ALA A 193 -11.50 13.30 15.94
N SER A 194 -10.25 13.18 15.50
CA SER A 194 -9.08 13.11 16.38
C SER A 194 -7.90 13.83 15.73
N LEU A 195 -7.23 14.69 16.50
CA LEU A 195 -5.98 15.34 16.11
C LEU A 195 -4.75 14.57 16.60
N GLU A 196 -4.94 13.46 17.34
CA GLU A 196 -3.82 12.71 17.92
C GLU A 196 -3.07 11.89 16.86
N ASP A 197 -3.77 11.40 15.84
CA ASP A 197 -3.26 10.41 14.89
C ASP A 197 -3.31 10.90 13.43
N THR A 198 -2.89 12.15 13.20
CA THR A 198 -2.94 12.83 11.90
C THR A 198 -2.08 12.17 10.80
N PHE A 199 -1.19 11.25 11.16
CA PHE A 199 -0.41 10.45 10.22
C PHE A 199 -1.19 9.29 9.58
N LEU A 200 -2.28 8.82 10.22
CA LEU A 200 -3.04 7.64 9.76
C LEU A 200 -3.68 7.79 8.38
N PRO A 201 -4.31 8.94 8.01
CA PRO A 201 -4.94 9.09 6.70
C PRO A 201 -3.92 8.91 5.55
N ARG A 202 -2.72 9.47 5.70
CA ARG A 202 -1.65 9.35 4.69
C ARG A 202 -1.08 7.93 4.64
N LEU A 203 -0.94 7.27 5.79
CA LEU A 203 -0.50 5.88 5.87
C LEU A 203 -1.50 4.95 5.15
N TRP A 204 -2.80 5.14 5.41
CA TRP A 204 -3.87 4.44 4.70
C TRP A 204 -3.83 4.70 3.19
N ALA A 205 -3.67 5.96 2.78
CA ALA A 205 -3.60 6.33 1.38
C ALA A 205 -2.40 5.69 0.65
N GLY A 206 -1.23 5.64 1.30
CA GLY A 206 -0.05 4.93 0.76
C GLY A 206 -0.32 3.45 0.55
N ARG A 207 -1.00 2.79 1.50
CA ARG A 207 -1.40 1.37 1.40
C ARG A 207 -2.36 1.14 0.22
N LYS A 208 -3.36 2.01 0.07
CA LYS A 208 -4.32 1.93 -1.04
C LYS A 208 -3.66 2.20 -2.39
N ILE A 209 -2.83 3.23 -2.50
CA ILE A 209 -2.07 3.55 -3.72
C ILE A 209 -1.18 2.37 -4.12
N SER A 210 -0.45 1.78 -3.16
CA SER A 210 0.37 0.59 -3.43
C SER A 210 -0.47 -0.58 -3.97
N TYR A 211 -1.63 -0.83 -3.36
CA TYR A 211 -2.57 -1.84 -3.85
C TYR A 211 -3.03 -1.56 -5.29
N LEU A 212 -3.47 -0.34 -5.59
CA LEU A 212 -3.96 0.05 -6.92
C LEU A 212 -2.86 -0.05 -7.98
N LEU A 213 -1.65 0.44 -7.67
CA LEU A 213 -0.48 0.29 -8.55
C LEU A 213 -0.12 -1.17 -8.79
N ASN A 214 -0.30 -2.03 -7.77
CA ASN A 214 -0.11 -3.46 -7.92
C ASN A 214 -1.18 -4.10 -8.82
N GLN A 215 -2.45 -3.71 -8.69
CA GLN A 215 -3.52 -4.17 -9.58
C GLN A 215 -3.24 -3.78 -11.03
N ILE A 216 -2.81 -2.54 -11.28
CA ILE A 216 -2.40 -2.11 -12.63
C ILE A 216 -1.26 -2.95 -13.17
N ARG A 217 -0.23 -3.20 -12.36
CA ARG A 217 0.96 -3.97 -12.80
C ARG A 217 0.61 -5.41 -13.17
N LEU A 218 -0.33 -6.04 -12.47
CA LEU A 218 -0.66 -7.45 -12.67
C LEU A 218 -1.77 -7.69 -13.68
N TYR A 219 -2.77 -6.81 -13.73
CA TYR A 219 -4.00 -7.02 -14.51
C TYR A 219 -4.23 -5.97 -15.60
N GLY A 220 -3.34 -4.98 -15.70
CA GLY A 220 -3.42 -3.89 -16.67
C GLY A 220 -4.12 -2.65 -16.14
N GLU A 221 -3.97 -1.56 -16.89
CA GLU A 221 -4.55 -0.27 -16.56
C GLU A 221 -6.07 -0.24 -16.81
N SER A 222 -6.77 0.52 -15.98
CA SER A 222 -8.14 0.97 -16.25
C SER A 222 -8.30 2.40 -15.74
N ASP A 223 -9.21 3.15 -16.38
CA ASP A 223 -9.45 4.56 -16.02
C ASP A 223 -9.81 4.71 -14.54
N GLU A 224 -10.63 3.81 -14.00
CA GLU A 224 -11.02 3.82 -12.58
C GLU A 224 -9.83 3.68 -11.62
N LEU A 225 -8.88 2.78 -11.92
CA LEU A 225 -7.68 2.59 -11.10
C LEU A 225 -6.77 3.81 -11.16
N VAL A 226 -6.54 4.33 -12.36
CA VAL A 226 -5.68 5.51 -12.60
C VAL A 226 -6.27 6.74 -11.91
N ASP A 227 -7.55 7.01 -12.12
CA ASP A 227 -8.24 8.16 -11.51
C ASP A 227 -8.22 8.08 -9.98
N SER A 228 -8.40 6.87 -9.43
CA SER A 228 -8.28 6.62 -7.99
C SER A 228 -6.88 6.92 -7.46
N ILE A 229 -5.82 6.49 -8.17
CA ILE A 229 -4.44 6.79 -7.79
C ILE A 229 -4.18 8.29 -7.82
N ILE A 230 -4.61 8.98 -8.88
CA ILE A 230 -4.42 10.43 -9.04
C ILE A 230 -5.14 11.18 -7.91
N ALA A 231 -6.39 10.83 -7.62
CA ALA A 231 -7.18 11.44 -6.56
C ALA A 231 -6.52 11.29 -5.18
N LEU A 232 -6.06 10.08 -4.84
CA LEU A 232 -5.36 9.81 -3.57
C LEU A 232 -4.01 10.52 -3.51
N SER A 233 -3.23 10.45 -4.58
CA SER A 233 -1.91 11.09 -4.69
C SER A 233 -1.98 12.58 -4.44
N ARG A 234 -3.00 13.25 -4.99
CA ARG A 234 -3.26 14.67 -4.78
C ARG A 234 -3.69 14.96 -3.36
N ARG A 235 -4.76 14.31 -2.90
CA ARG A 235 -5.32 14.54 -1.57
C ARG A 235 -4.30 14.35 -0.46
N TYR A 236 -3.44 13.33 -0.61
CA TYR A 236 -2.49 12.95 0.43
C TYR A 236 -1.05 13.32 0.11
N GLY A 237 -0.77 14.01 -1.00
CA GLY A 237 0.58 14.47 -1.35
C GLY A 237 1.58 13.32 -1.51
N ILE A 238 1.14 12.24 -2.16
CA ILE A 238 1.94 11.03 -2.39
C ILE A 238 2.33 11.01 -3.88
N ILE A 239 3.63 11.01 -4.16
CA ILE A 239 4.11 10.89 -5.54
C ILE A 239 3.89 9.46 -6.02
N THR A 240 3.35 9.36 -7.22
CA THR A 240 3.21 8.12 -7.96
C THR A 240 3.67 8.33 -9.40
N PRO A 241 3.87 7.25 -10.18
CA PRO A 241 4.13 7.37 -11.61
C PRO A 241 3.06 8.20 -12.36
N TYR A 242 1.82 8.25 -11.83
CA TYR A 242 0.71 9.02 -12.41
C TYR A 242 0.65 10.48 -11.96
N THR A 243 1.49 10.90 -11.02
CA THR A 243 1.47 12.26 -10.47
C THR A 243 2.83 12.95 -10.47
N SER A 244 3.88 12.34 -11.02
CA SER A 244 5.20 12.97 -11.16
C SER A 244 5.16 14.27 -11.97
N PHE A 245 4.27 14.37 -12.96
CA PHE A 245 4.11 15.56 -13.79
C PHE A 245 3.36 16.72 -13.11
N LEU A 246 2.64 16.45 -12.00
CA LEU A 246 1.93 17.50 -11.24
C LEU A 246 2.88 18.39 -10.42
N VAL A 247 4.14 17.98 -10.30
CA VAL A 247 5.19 18.74 -9.59
C VAL A 247 5.96 19.65 -10.56
N ASP A 248 6.09 19.26 -11.83
CA ASP A 248 6.92 19.96 -12.83
C ASP A 248 6.12 20.91 -13.75
N ALA A 249 4.79 20.88 -13.72
CA ALA A 249 3.96 21.67 -14.62
C ALA A 249 3.30 22.86 -13.91
N ASP A 250 3.90 24.04 -14.04
CA ASP A 250 3.17 25.31 -13.92
C ASP A 250 2.10 25.35 -15.02
N GLY A 251 0.88 24.91 -14.70
CA GLY A 251 -0.32 25.16 -15.52
C GLY A 251 -0.79 24.05 -16.47
N ALA A 252 -0.34 22.79 -16.35
CA ALA A 252 -0.99 21.68 -17.06
C ALA A 252 -2.27 21.24 -16.33
N SER A 253 -3.34 21.00 -17.09
CA SER A 253 -4.59 20.48 -16.55
C SER A 253 -4.45 19.01 -16.09
N ASP A 254 -5.36 18.61 -15.20
CA ASP A 254 -5.38 17.26 -14.62
C ASP A 254 -5.44 16.15 -15.67
N GLU A 255 -6.17 16.42 -16.74
CA GLU A 255 -6.40 15.51 -17.86
C GLU A 255 -5.13 15.38 -18.71
N GLU A 256 -4.39 16.48 -18.93
CA GLU A 256 -3.13 16.48 -19.69
C GLU A 256 -2.01 15.73 -18.95
N ALA A 257 -1.92 15.88 -17.63
CA ALA A 257 -0.94 15.13 -16.82
C ALA A 257 -1.28 13.63 -16.78
N ALA A 258 -2.56 13.27 -16.67
CA ALA A 258 -3.02 11.89 -16.71
C ALA A 258 -2.76 11.26 -18.08
N ASP A 259 -3.10 11.95 -19.17
CA ASP A 259 -2.89 11.48 -20.54
C ASP A 259 -1.40 11.35 -20.90
N ALA A 260 -0.55 12.25 -20.41
CA ALA A 260 0.89 12.12 -20.56
C ALA A 260 1.44 10.84 -19.92
N VAL A 261 0.91 10.44 -18.75
CA VAL A 261 1.31 9.20 -18.09
C VAL A 261 0.71 7.98 -18.81
N ARG A 262 -0.56 8.03 -19.22
CA ARG A 262 -1.22 6.97 -20.01
C ARG A 262 -0.48 6.68 -21.33
N GLN A 263 0.21 7.69 -21.87
CA GLN A 263 1.03 7.56 -23.08
C GLN A 263 2.47 7.05 -22.81
N THR A 264 2.90 6.97 -21.55
CA THR A 264 4.14 6.28 -21.20
C THR A 264 3.92 4.77 -21.23
N THR A 265 4.83 4.03 -21.86
CA THR A 265 4.72 2.58 -22.00
C THR A 265 4.66 1.91 -20.62
N ALA A 266 3.76 0.91 -20.46
CA ALA A 266 3.67 0.07 -19.27
C ALA A 266 5.07 -0.33 -18.77
N ALA A 267 5.27 -0.23 -17.45
CA ALA A 267 6.56 -0.55 -16.84
C ALA A 267 7.03 -1.95 -17.27
N PRO A 268 8.32 -2.13 -17.62
CA PRO A 268 8.81 -3.44 -18.06
C PRO A 268 8.62 -4.46 -16.94
N ALA A 269 8.25 -5.70 -17.30
CA ALA A 269 8.08 -6.80 -16.34
C ALA A 269 9.41 -7.40 -15.87
N ILE A 270 10.51 -7.15 -16.60
CA ILE A 270 11.83 -7.76 -16.41
C ILE A 270 12.91 -6.68 -16.32
N GLY A 271 14.02 -7.00 -15.66
CA GLY A 271 15.19 -6.14 -15.56
C GLY A 271 15.24 -5.33 -14.27
N ALA A 272 16.32 -4.56 -14.10
CA ALA A 272 16.59 -3.81 -12.88
C ALA A 272 15.46 -2.82 -12.53
N THR A 273 14.88 -2.15 -13.53
CA THR A 273 13.76 -1.22 -13.34
C THR A 273 12.51 -1.94 -12.83
N ALA A 274 12.21 -3.13 -13.36
CA ALA A 274 11.07 -3.94 -12.93
C ALA A 274 11.21 -4.38 -11.46
N VAL A 275 12.39 -4.90 -11.12
CA VAL A 275 12.70 -5.34 -9.75
C VAL A 275 12.67 -4.17 -8.76
N ALA A 276 13.24 -3.02 -9.14
CA ALA A 276 13.19 -1.81 -8.33
C ALA A 276 11.75 -1.30 -8.14
N GLY A 277 10.93 -1.33 -9.20
CA GLY A 277 9.52 -0.94 -9.16
C GLY A 277 8.70 -1.81 -8.21
N SER A 278 8.81 -3.15 -8.34
CA SER A 278 8.12 -4.09 -7.44
C SER A 278 8.59 -3.93 -5.99
N SER A 279 9.90 -3.80 -5.76
CA SER A 279 10.46 -3.58 -4.42
C SER A 279 9.98 -2.27 -3.79
N SER A 280 9.87 -1.20 -4.58
CA SER A 280 9.37 0.11 -4.11
C SER A 280 7.89 0.05 -3.73
N LEU A 281 7.08 -0.66 -4.52
CA LEU A 281 5.66 -0.88 -4.20
C LEU A 281 5.47 -1.70 -2.93
N LYS A 282 6.29 -2.75 -2.76
CA LYS A 282 6.30 -3.54 -1.52
C LYS A 282 6.66 -2.66 -0.31
N ALA A 283 7.71 -1.84 -0.43
CA ALA A 283 8.10 -0.90 0.62
C ALA A 283 6.99 0.10 0.97
N LEU A 284 6.30 0.64 -0.03
CA LEU A 284 5.14 1.52 0.20
C LEU A 284 3.99 0.78 0.89
N SER A 285 3.78 -0.50 0.55
CA SER A 285 2.78 -1.31 1.23
C SER A 285 3.16 -1.56 2.68
N GLU A 286 4.42 -1.86 2.98
CA GLU A 286 4.89 -2.25 4.33
C GLU A 286 5.32 -1.05 5.18
N ALA A 287 5.29 0.16 4.64
CA ALA A 287 5.72 1.37 5.33
C ALA A 287 4.89 1.62 6.59
N GLU A 288 5.56 2.03 7.67
CA GLU A 288 4.93 2.55 8.90
C GLU A 288 4.77 4.08 8.86
N THR A 289 5.48 4.74 7.95
CA THR A 289 5.41 6.19 7.71
C THR A 289 5.56 6.48 6.22
N VAL A 290 4.84 7.48 5.70
CA VAL A 290 4.95 7.91 4.30
C VAL A 290 5.53 9.33 4.26
N GLN A 291 6.78 9.50 3.83
CA GLN A 291 7.42 10.83 3.75
C GLN A 291 6.99 11.61 2.51
N SER A 292 6.96 12.95 2.58
CA SER A 292 6.94 13.86 1.42
C SER A 292 8.31 14.53 1.29
N GLY A 293 9.14 14.06 0.37
CA GLY A 293 10.44 14.67 0.07
C GLY A 293 10.41 15.65 -1.09
N VAL A 294 9.27 16.30 -1.35
CA VAL A 294 8.98 16.98 -2.63
C VAL A 294 8.98 18.48 -2.45
N GLU A 295 9.74 19.18 -3.29
CA GLU A 295 9.72 20.62 -3.39
C GLU A 295 8.33 21.10 -3.85
N GLY A 296 7.75 22.11 -3.18
CA GLY A 296 6.40 22.59 -3.49
C GLY A 296 5.24 21.76 -2.91
N VAL A 297 5.50 20.68 -2.18
CA VAL A 297 4.47 19.97 -1.39
C VAL A 297 4.76 20.12 0.10
N ARG A 298 3.78 20.56 0.87
CA ARG A 298 3.85 20.59 2.33
C ARG A 298 2.71 19.82 2.93
N ILE A 299 3.03 19.10 4.01
CA ILE A 299 2.03 18.43 4.84
C ILE A 299 2.01 19.16 6.16
N ILE A 300 0.83 19.59 6.57
CA ILE A 300 0.57 20.07 7.92
C ILE A 300 -0.48 19.13 8.50
N GLU A 301 -0.07 18.37 9.51
CA GLU A 301 -0.91 17.35 10.15
C GLU A 301 -1.47 16.34 9.12
N ASP A 302 -2.79 16.30 8.94
CA ASP A 302 -3.48 15.38 8.03
C ASP A 302 -3.70 15.97 6.62
N ARG A 303 -3.27 17.22 6.38
CA ARG A 303 -3.57 17.97 5.15
C ARG A 303 -2.37 18.17 4.26
N THR A 304 -2.64 18.08 2.97
CA THR A 304 -1.66 18.34 1.91
C THR A 304 -1.89 19.69 1.29
N TYR A 305 -0.80 20.43 1.07
CA TYR A 305 -0.77 21.70 0.37
C TYR A 305 0.20 21.64 -0.79
N PHE A 306 -0.22 22.21 -1.92
CA PHE A 306 0.61 22.41 -3.10
C PHE A 306 0.91 23.88 -3.28
N TYR A 307 2.17 24.22 -3.55
CA TYR A 307 2.54 25.59 -3.89
C TYR A 307 2.15 25.86 -5.36
N ARG A 308 1.23 26.80 -5.58
CA ARG A 308 0.70 27.16 -6.91
C ARG A 308 0.51 28.66 -6.99
N GLU A 309 0.95 29.26 -8.09
CA GLU A 309 0.75 30.70 -8.38
C GLU A 309 1.19 31.64 -7.23
N GLY A 310 2.21 31.25 -6.45
CA GLY A 310 2.71 32.04 -5.33
C GLY A 310 1.98 31.84 -3.99
N ALA A 311 1.03 30.91 -3.91
CA ALA A 311 0.27 30.59 -2.69
C ALA A 311 0.30 29.10 -2.36
N TRP A 312 0.16 28.76 -1.08
CA TRP A 312 -0.04 27.38 -0.62
C TRP A 312 -1.52 26.99 -0.69
N VAL A 313 -1.86 26.05 -1.56
CA VAL A 313 -3.26 25.69 -1.85
C VAL A 313 -3.59 24.33 -1.27
N ASP A 314 -4.65 24.24 -0.47
CA ASP A 314 -5.20 22.98 0.05
C ASP A 314 -5.51 22.01 -1.11
N SER A 315 -5.07 20.76 -0.96
CA SER A 315 -5.22 19.70 -1.96
C SER A 315 -6.66 19.42 -2.41
N GLU A 316 -7.67 19.86 -1.65
CA GLU A 316 -9.09 19.67 -1.97
C GLU A 316 -9.72 20.87 -2.70
N TYR A 317 -8.98 21.96 -2.90
CA TYR A 317 -9.43 23.12 -3.67
C TYR A 317 -9.48 22.83 -5.19
N ARG A 318 -10.55 23.29 -5.83
CA ARG A 318 -11.00 23.08 -7.22
C ARG A 318 -11.68 24.37 -7.73
N ASP A 319 -11.07 25.52 -7.50
CA ASP A 319 -11.57 26.83 -7.93
C ASP A 319 -12.96 27.22 -7.38
N GLN A 320 -13.30 26.72 -6.18
CA GLN A 320 -14.50 27.14 -5.46
C GLN A 320 -14.38 28.59 -4.98
N GLU A 321 -15.51 29.19 -4.62
CA GLU A 321 -15.54 30.51 -4.00
C GLU A 321 -14.72 30.53 -2.69
N THR A 322 -13.95 31.60 -2.51
CA THR A 322 -13.10 31.78 -1.32
C THR A 322 -13.54 33.01 -0.55
N ILE A 323 -13.33 32.96 0.77
CA ILE A 323 -13.50 34.10 1.66
C ILE A 323 -12.10 34.65 1.95
N ASP A 324 -11.88 35.90 1.59
CA ASP A 324 -10.56 36.53 1.66
C ASP A 324 -10.34 37.10 3.06
N ILE A 325 -9.30 36.66 3.74
CA ILE A 325 -8.94 37.11 5.09
C ILE A 325 -7.55 37.73 5.04
N ALA A 326 -7.46 38.99 5.47
CA ALA A 326 -6.18 39.69 5.50
C ALA A 326 -5.23 39.04 6.53
N VAL A 327 -4.02 38.68 6.11
CA VAL A 327 -3.01 38.05 6.97
C VAL A 327 -2.65 38.96 8.14
N TYR A 328 -2.50 38.40 9.33
CA TYR A 328 -2.22 39.12 10.58
C TYR A 328 -3.27 40.18 10.98
N SER A 329 -4.45 40.21 10.35
CA SER A 329 -5.58 41.05 10.76
C SER A 329 -6.26 40.56 12.04
N HIS A 330 -7.25 41.31 12.54
CA HIS A 330 -8.07 40.85 13.67
C HIS A 330 -8.83 39.56 13.30
N ALA A 331 -9.41 39.50 12.10
CA ALA A 331 -10.06 38.32 11.56
C ALA A 331 -9.12 37.10 11.54
N TYR A 332 -7.88 37.26 11.08
CA TYR A 332 -6.88 36.19 11.06
C TYR A 332 -6.62 35.60 12.46
N PHE A 333 -6.45 36.44 13.48
CA PHE A 333 -6.24 35.95 14.84
C PHE A 333 -7.52 35.42 15.48
N GLU A 334 -8.68 35.94 15.09
CA GLU A 334 -9.97 35.43 15.54
C GLU A 334 -10.23 34.00 15.02
N LEU A 335 -9.83 33.67 13.78
CA LEU A 335 -9.88 32.31 13.24
C LEU A 335 -9.18 31.29 14.14
N THR A 336 -8.00 31.62 14.67
CA THR A 336 -7.23 30.72 15.56
C THR A 336 -7.93 30.42 16.88
N ARG A 337 -8.93 31.24 17.26
CA ARG A 337 -9.74 31.04 18.47
C ARG A 337 -11.04 30.31 18.17
N LEU A 338 -11.60 30.50 16.98
CA LEU A 338 -12.84 29.86 16.55
C LEU A 338 -12.62 28.44 16.03
N VAL A 339 -11.50 28.20 15.35
CA VAL A 339 -11.18 26.92 14.71
C VAL A 339 -9.92 26.36 15.36
N GLU A 340 -10.07 25.46 16.33
CA GLU A 340 -8.98 24.98 17.20
C GLU A 340 -7.79 24.40 16.42
N TRP A 341 -8.06 23.68 15.32
CA TRP A 341 -7.03 23.01 14.51
C TRP A 341 -6.34 23.95 13.51
N ILE A 342 -6.82 25.17 13.23
CA ILE A 342 -6.36 25.96 12.07
C ILE A 342 -4.95 26.58 12.25
N GLY A 343 -4.47 26.72 13.48
CA GLY A 343 -3.23 27.44 13.80
C GLY A 343 -1.99 26.95 13.02
N PRO A 344 -1.65 25.64 13.07
CA PRO A 344 -0.56 25.08 12.27
C PRO A 344 -0.71 25.34 10.77
N HIS A 345 -1.92 25.29 10.23
CA HIS A 345 -2.18 25.48 8.80
C HIS A 345 -1.98 26.93 8.35
N LEU A 346 -2.30 27.91 9.19
CA LEU A 346 -2.01 29.32 8.90
C LEU A 346 -0.50 29.60 8.89
N SER A 347 0.33 28.78 9.55
CA SER A 347 1.78 28.94 9.56
C SER A 347 2.47 28.49 8.25
N ILE A 348 1.70 27.96 7.29
CA ILE A 348 2.25 27.40 6.06
C ILE A 348 2.88 28.46 5.14
N GLY A 349 2.43 29.71 5.23
CA GLY A 349 2.94 30.84 4.46
C GLY A 349 1.97 32.03 4.52
N GLU A 350 2.41 33.19 4.00
CA GLU A 350 1.63 34.43 4.02
C GLU A 350 0.49 34.46 3.00
N LYS A 351 0.58 33.61 1.96
CA LYS A 351 -0.49 33.38 0.98
C LYS A 351 -0.91 31.92 1.00
N ALA A 352 -2.18 31.65 1.33
CA ALA A 352 -2.67 30.29 1.42
C ALA A 352 -4.18 30.18 1.12
N ILE A 353 -4.62 29.04 0.59
CA ILE A 353 -6.03 28.66 0.52
C ILE A 353 -6.22 27.45 1.45
N ILE A 354 -7.09 27.58 2.44
CA ILE A 354 -7.30 26.58 3.50
C ILE A 354 -8.78 26.20 3.55
N ARG A 355 -9.08 24.89 3.49
CA ARG A 355 -10.46 24.39 3.64
C ARG A 355 -10.91 24.50 5.10
N VAL A 356 -12.10 25.02 5.41
CA VAL A 356 -12.70 24.97 6.75
C VAL A 356 -14.14 24.49 6.63
N GLY A 357 -14.40 23.24 7.04
CA GLY A 357 -15.69 22.60 6.77
C GLY A 357 -15.94 22.48 5.27
N GLU A 358 -16.99 23.12 4.77
CA GLU A 358 -17.31 23.21 3.33
C GLU A 358 -16.80 24.50 2.66
N LEU A 359 -16.19 25.41 3.43
CA LEU A 359 -15.68 26.69 2.95
C LEU A 359 -14.20 26.61 2.59
N PHE A 360 -13.74 27.55 1.76
CA PHE A 360 -12.32 27.80 1.53
C PHE A 360 -11.98 29.24 1.94
N LEU A 361 -10.99 29.40 2.80
CA LEU A 361 -10.46 30.69 3.21
C LEU A 361 -9.20 30.99 2.40
N ARG A 362 -9.14 32.17 1.77
CA ARG A 362 -7.93 32.67 1.10
C ARG A 362 -7.26 33.69 2.00
N ILE A 363 -6.07 33.34 2.48
CA ILE A 363 -5.20 34.20 3.27
C ILE A 363 -4.30 34.95 2.29
N ASP A 364 -4.36 36.28 2.32
CA ASP A 364 -3.48 37.16 1.52
C ASP A 364 -3.30 38.52 2.26
N GLU A 365 -2.54 39.45 1.70
CA GLU A 365 -2.35 40.82 2.22
C GLU A 365 -3.65 41.62 2.23
N GLU A 366 -4.54 41.38 1.26
CA GLU A 366 -5.85 42.00 1.14
C GLU A 366 -6.96 41.01 1.53
N GLY A 367 -7.99 41.49 2.24
CA GLY A 367 -9.11 40.67 2.68
C GLY A 367 -9.89 41.33 3.81
N GLU A 368 -10.81 40.57 4.43
CA GLU A 368 -11.54 41.02 5.60
C GLU A 368 -10.59 41.21 6.80
N GLU A 369 -10.67 42.37 7.45
CA GLU A 369 -9.93 42.65 8.68
C GLU A 369 -10.69 42.22 9.95
N GLU A 370 -12.02 42.07 9.87
CA GLU A 370 -12.91 41.60 10.93
C GLU A 370 -13.87 40.55 10.37
N LEU A 371 -14.14 39.47 11.13
CA LEU A 371 -15.07 38.42 10.69
C LEU A 371 -16.53 38.91 10.85
N SER A 372 -17.35 38.71 9.82
CA SER A 372 -18.79 38.95 9.92
C SER A 372 -19.45 37.97 10.89
N ALA A 373 -20.56 38.38 11.53
CA ALA A 373 -21.29 37.51 12.47
C ALA A 373 -21.82 36.22 11.81
N GLU A 374 -22.14 36.28 10.52
CA GLU A 374 -22.54 35.11 9.72
C GLU A 374 -21.38 34.14 9.53
N LEU A 375 -20.19 34.67 9.21
CA LEU A 375 -18.98 33.87 9.06
C LEU A 375 -18.54 33.24 10.39
N VAL A 376 -18.60 33.98 11.50
CA VAL A 376 -18.33 33.42 12.84
C VAL A 376 -19.27 32.25 13.15
N ALA A 377 -20.56 32.37 12.80
CA ALA A 377 -21.52 31.29 13.02
C ALA A 377 -21.23 30.05 12.14
N LEU A 378 -20.71 30.24 10.93
CA LEU A 378 -20.32 29.15 10.03
C LEU A 378 -19.02 28.46 10.45
N LEU A 379 -18.09 29.20 11.06
CA LEU A 379 -16.76 28.70 11.45
C LEU A 379 -16.71 28.14 12.87
N SER A 380 -17.72 28.39 13.69
CA SER A 380 -17.86 27.81 15.04
C SER A 380 -18.31 26.35 14.93
N ILE A 381 -17.41 25.47 14.46
CA ILE A 381 -17.63 24.02 14.29
C ILE A 381 -16.91 23.25 15.38
#